data_AF-A0A2E3MEE8-F1
#
_entry.id   AF-A0A2E3MEE8-F1
#
_cell.length_a   1.000
_cell.length_b   1.000
_cell.length_c   1.000
_cell.angle_alpha   90.00
_cell.angle_beta   90.00
_cell.angle_gamma   90.00
#
_symmetry.space_group_name_H-M   'P 1'
#
loop_
_entity.id
_entity.type
_entity.pdbx_description
1 polymer ?
#
loop_
_entity_poly.entity_id
_entity_poly.type
_entity_poly.pdbx_seq_one_letter_code
_entity_poly.pdbx_strand_id
1 'polypeptide(L)'
;MGRYERAAKTSLKEATALASGIITTVRHDLRREEVRLEEEMRERVESIQSILNEVASIQDAIIAGSSEVKRELEKAKKKLVKYGDRELMVTQIIGAANRLGELRTLHLDAVLRIQGALARPPSAVDIIERMTKDLLKLSGSWEASAREIDESIADVVDANAPIEMIELQRELTNNGYDLILAGDDRDPENIEKCRAKIRELSGEEISED
;
A
#
# COMPACT_ATOMS: atom_id res chain seq x y z
N MET A 1 42.08 -7.50 -14.58
CA MET A 1 41.02 -7.41 -13.55
C MET A 1 41.33 -8.41 -12.44
N GLY A 2 41.59 -7.90 -11.23
CA GLY A 2 41.95 -8.71 -10.05
C GLY A 2 40.77 -9.54 -9.53
N ARG A 3 41.04 -10.52 -8.66
CA ARG A 3 40.00 -11.43 -8.12
C ARG A 3 38.91 -10.65 -7.37
N TYR A 4 39.30 -9.74 -6.48
CA TYR A 4 38.39 -8.90 -5.69
C TYR A 4 37.57 -7.96 -6.58
N GLU A 5 38.20 -7.34 -7.58
CA GLU A 5 37.54 -6.46 -8.54
C GLU A 5 36.46 -7.20 -9.37
N ARG A 6 36.72 -8.47 -9.74
CA ARG A 6 35.72 -9.30 -10.43
C ARG A 6 34.57 -9.70 -9.51
N ALA A 7 34.87 -10.09 -8.27
CA ALA A 7 33.85 -10.44 -7.28
C ALA A 7 32.92 -9.25 -7.00
N ALA A 8 33.50 -8.08 -6.71
CA ALA A 8 32.78 -6.83 -6.52
C ALA A 8 31.87 -6.50 -7.72
N LYS A 9 32.38 -6.62 -8.94
CA LYS A 9 31.59 -6.36 -10.16
C LYS A 9 30.43 -7.34 -10.33
N THR A 10 30.60 -8.61 -9.95
CA THR A 10 29.53 -9.61 -10.01
C THR A 10 28.44 -9.31 -8.99
N SER A 11 28.79 -9.11 -7.73
CA SER A 11 27.81 -8.78 -6.67
C SER A 11 27.08 -7.47 -6.96
N LEU A 12 27.77 -6.40 -7.41
CA LEU A 12 27.12 -5.15 -7.81
C LEU A 12 26.14 -5.33 -8.98
N LYS A 13 26.47 -6.23 -9.92
CA LYS A 13 25.57 -6.57 -11.02
C LYS A 13 24.33 -7.30 -10.51
N GLU A 14 24.47 -8.20 -9.54
CA GLU A 14 23.37 -8.89 -8.87
C GLU A 14 22.49 -7.91 -8.10
N ALA A 15 23.07 -7.05 -7.26
CA ALA A 15 22.35 -5.98 -6.56
C ALA A 15 21.58 -5.07 -7.53
N THR A 16 22.16 -4.71 -8.67
CA THR A 16 21.49 -3.92 -9.72
C THR A 16 20.29 -4.66 -10.32
N ALA A 17 20.42 -5.96 -10.55
CA ALA A 17 19.34 -6.80 -11.07
C ALA A 17 18.20 -6.93 -10.04
N LEU A 18 18.53 -7.16 -8.77
CA LEU A 18 17.58 -7.20 -7.66
C LEU A 18 16.83 -5.86 -7.52
N ALA A 19 17.54 -4.72 -7.54
CA ALA A 19 16.94 -3.39 -7.51
C ALA A 19 15.93 -3.17 -8.65
N SER A 20 16.30 -3.55 -9.87
CA SER A 20 15.41 -3.46 -11.03
C SER A 20 14.18 -4.38 -10.88
N GLY A 21 14.38 -5.57 -10.31
CA GLY A 21 13.33 -6.52 -9.99
C GLY A 21 12.31 -5.95 -9.01
N ILE A 22 12.77 -5.42 -7.87
CA ILE A 22 11.88 -4.83 -6.85
C ILE A 22 11.06 -3.68 -7.43
N ILE A 23 11.68 -2.77 -8.17
CA ILE A 23 10.95 -1.64 -8.78
C ILE A 23 9.83 -2.15 -9.69
N THR A 24 10.07 -3.23 -10.42
CA THR A 24 9.07 -3.84 -11.30
C THR A 24 7.94 -4.48 -10.48
N THR A 25 8.28 -5.22 -9.43
CA THR A 25 7.32 -5.84 -8.50
C THR A 25 6.44 -4.80 -7.83
N VAL A 26 7.03 -3.76 -7.22
CA VAL A 26 6.31 -2.66 -6.58
C VAL A 26 5.34 -2.00 -7.56
N ARG A 27 5.78 -1.71 -8.79
CA ARG A 27 4.90 -1.12 -9.82
C ARG A 27 3.74 -2.04 -10.17
N HIS A 28 4.00 -3.34 -10.33
CA HIS A 28 2.97 -4.31 -10.65
C HIS A 28 1.93 -4.42 -9.53
N ASP A 29 2.39 -4.55 -8.29
CA ASP A 29 1.55 -4.66 -7.11
C ASP A 29 0.69 -3.42 -6.90
N LEU A 30 1.29 -2.23 -7.00
CA LEU A 30 0.55 -0.95 -6.92
C LEU A 30 -0.51 -0.85 -8.01
N ARG A 31 -0.16 -1.22 -9.26
CA ARG A 31 -1.12 -1.18 -10.38
C ARG A 31 -2.27 -2.15 -10.17
N ARG A 32 -2.00 -3.33 -9.61
CA ARG A 32 -3.02 -4.33 -9.29
C ARG A 32 -3.98 -3.82 -8.22
N GLU A 33 -3.46 -3.23 -7.15
CA GLU A 33 -4.30 -2.65 -6.09
C GLU A 33 -5.09 -1.43 -6.58
N GLU A 34 -4.52 -0.61 -7.47
CA GLU A 34 -5.22 0.50 -8.13
C GLU A 34 -6.42 0.01 -8.95
N VAL A 35 -6.21 -0.96 -9.84
CA VAL A 35 -7.29 -1.52 -10.68
C VAL A 35 -8.40 -2.12 -9.80
N ARG A 36 -8.02 -2.87 -8.77
CA ARG A 36 -8.97 -3.47 -7.85
C ARG A 36 -9.78 -2.42 -7.07
N LEU A 37 -9.13 -1.34 -6.61
CA LEU A 37 -9.83 -0.23 -5.96
C LEU A 37 -10.86 0.39 -6.92
N GLU A 38 -10.48 0.65 -8.16
CA GLU A 38 -11.37 1.23 -9.16
C GLU A 38 -12.58 0.33 -9.44
N GLU A 39 -12.35 -0.97 -9.62
CA GLU A 39 -13.41 -1.95 -9.86
C GLU A 39 -14.40 -1.99 -8.70
N GLU A 40 -13.93 -2.15 -7.47
CA GLU A 40 -14.83 -2.28 -6.33
C GLU A 40 -15.57 -0.98 -5.99
N MET A 41 -14.91 0.17 -6.16
CA MET A 41 -15.56 1.46 -5.97
C MET A 41 -16.65 1.69 -7.03
N ARG A 42 -16.39 1.28 -8.28
CA ARG A 42 -17.38 1.32 -9.36
C ARG A 42 -18.56 0.39 -9.05
N GLU A 43 -18.31 -0.87 -8.72
CA GLU A 43 -19.36 -1.83 -8.36
C GLU A 43 -20.24 -1.32 -7.22
N ARG A 44 -19.62 -0.69 -6.21
CA ARG A 44 -20.35 -0.06 -5.10
C ARG A 44 -21.31 1.03 -5.59
N VAL A 45 -20.84 1.93 -6.43
CA VAL A 45 -21.65 3.03 -6.98
C VAL A 45 -22.77 2.49 -7.86
N GLU A 46 -22.46 1.57 -8.77
CA GLU A 46 -23.44 0.96 -9.68
C GLU A 46 -24.54 0.21 -8.90
N SER A 47 -24.17 -0.54 -7.86
CA SER A 47 -25.14 -1.23 -7.01
C SER A 47 -26.07 -0.26 -6.28
N ILE A 48 -25.56 0.85 -5.75
CA ILE A 48 -26.39 1.87 -5.08
C ILE A 48 -27.26 2.59 -6.11
N GLN A 49 -26.71 2.94 -7.27
CA GLN A 49 -27.43 3.66 -8.32
C GLN A 49 -28.66 2.88 -8.78
N SER A 50 -28.55 1.57 -8.97
CA SER A 50 -29.70 0.72 -9.31
C SER A 50 -30.83 0.85 -8.29
N ILE A 51 -30.49 0.79 -6.99
CA ILE A 51 -31.48 0.88 -5.91
C ILE A 51 -32.09 2.29 -5.83
N LEU A 52 -31.28 3.33 -5.99
CA LEU A 52 -31.77 4.71 -5.98
C LEU A 52 -32.70 5.01 -7.17
N ASN A 53 -32.45 4.43 -8.33
CA ASN A 53 -33.34 4.55 -9.49
C ASN A 53 -34.71 3.89 -9.22
N GLU A 54 -34.72 2.70 -8.61
CA GLU A 54 -35.99 2.06 -8.20
C GLU A 54 -36.75 2.93 -7.19
N VAL A 55 -36.05 3.48 -6.20
CA VAL A 55 -36.64 4.34 -5.19
C VAL A 55 -37.20 5.62 -5.81
N ALA A 56 -36.49 6.23 -6.76
CA ALA A 56 -36.99 7.39 -7.51
C ALA A 56 -38.29 7.05 -8.25
N SER A 57 -38.36 5.89 -8.91
CA SER A 57 -39.59 5.43 -9.58
C SER A 57 -40.76 5.23 -8.60
N ILE A 58 -40.50 4.69 -7.40
CA ILE A 58 -41.52 4.57 -6.35
C ILE A 58 -42.00 5.96 -5.90
N GLN A 59 -41.09 6.92 -5.73
CA GLN A 59 -41.43 8.30 -5.37
C GLN A 59 -42.30 8.97 -6.44
N ASP A 60 -41.97 8.79 -7.72
CA ASP A 60 -42.79 9.30 -8.83
C ASP A 60 -44.20 8.71 -8.82
N ALA A 61 -44.31 7.40 -8.60
CA ALA A 61 -45.61 6.73 -8.46
C ALA A 61 -46.42 7.27 -7.27
N ILE A 62 -45.75 7.56 -6.14
CA ILE A 62 -46.39 8.17 -4.97
C ILE A 62 -46.91 9.57 -5.28
N ILE A 63 -46.12 10.40 -5.96
CA ILE A 63 -46.50 11.76 -6.34
C ILE A 63 -47.71 11.73 -7.29
N ALA A 64 -47.67 10.85 -8.30
CA ALA A 64 -48.77 10.68 -9.24
C ALA A 64 -50.06 10.22 -8.52
N GLY A 65 -49.98 9.16 -7.71
CA GLY A 65 -51.12 8.62 -6.97
C GLY A 65 -51.70 9.64 -5.97
N SER A 66 -50.85 10.37 -5.25
CA SER A 66 -51.30 11.42 -4.32
C SER A 66 -52.04 12.56 -5.03
N SER A 67 -51.53 12.97 -6.20
CA SER A 67 -52.14 14.01 -7.01
C SER A 67 -53.51 13.59 -7.56
N GLU A 68 -53.64 12.34 -7.99
CA GLU A 68 -54.90 11.77 -8.46
C GLU A 68 -55.94 11.70 -7.34
N VAL A 69 -55.59 11.14 -6.18
CA VAL A 69 -56.48 11.05 -5.00
C VAL A 69 -56.98 12.43 -4.59
N LYS A 70 -56.09 13.43 -4.55
CA LYS A 70 -56.48 14.82 -4.24
C LYS A 70 -57.46 15.38 -5.27
N ARG A 71 -57.26 15.11 -6.56
CA ARG A 71 -58.14 15.56 -7.64
C ARG A 71 -59.53 14.94 -7.52
N GLU A 72 -59.63 13.65 -7.19
CA GLU A 72 -60.91 12.96 -6.99
C GLU A 72 -61.67 13.50 -5.78
N LEU A 73 -60.99 13.72 -4.66
CA LEU A 73 -61.56 14.36 -3.47
C LEU A 73 -62.12 15.76 -3.78
N GLU A 74 -61.37 16.59 -4.52
CA GLU A 74 -61.84 17.93 -4.91
C GLU A 74 -63.06 17.89 -5.82
N LYS A 75 -63.15 16.91 -6.74
CA LYS A 75 -64.35 16.70 -7.57
C LYS A 75 -65.54 16.30 -6.71
N ALA A 76 -65.37 15.39 -5.76
CA ALA A 76 -66.41 14.95 -4.84
C ALA A 76 -66.91 16.11 -3.96
N LYS A 77 -65.98 16.90 -3.40
CA LYS A 77 -66.27 18.09 -2.61
C LYS A 77 -67.09 19.12 -3.39
N LYS A 78 -66.77 19.37 -4.66
CA LYS A 78 -67.56 20.26 -5.53
C LYS A 78 -68.99 19.76 -5.71
N LYS A 79 -69.19 18.45 -5.89
CA LYS A 79 -70.53 17.85 -6.02
C LYS A 79 -71.32 17.94 -4.71
N LEU A 80 -70.67 17.70 -3.57
CA LEU A 80 -71.28 17.88 -2.25
C LEU A 80 -71.81 19.31 -2.07
N VAL A 81 -70.99 20.32 -2.38
CA VAL A 81 -71.38 21.73 -2.21
C VAL A 81 -72.53 22.11 -3.15
N LYS A 82 -72.53 21.61 -4.40
CA LYS A 82 -73.55 21.97 -5.40
C LYS A 82 -74.87 21.22 -5.24
N TYR A 83 -74.81 19.94 -4.89
CA TYR A 83 -75.95 19.03 -4.97
C TYR A 83 -76.29 18.35 -3.64
N GLY A 84 -75.52 18.59 -2.57
CA GLY A 84 -75.74 17.96 -1.27
C GLY A 84 -75.40 16.47 -1.20
N ASP A 85 -74.65 15.94 -2.19
CA ASP A 85 -74.35 14.51 -2.33
C ASP A 85 -73.34 14.01 -1.27
N ARG A 86 -73.87 13.75 -0.07
CA ARG A 86 -73.09 13.34 1.11
C ARG A 86 -72.59 11.90 1.00
N GLU A 87 -73.36 11.01 0.38
CA GLU A 87 -73.00 9.60 0.25
C GLU A 87 -71.81 9.40 -0.68
N LEU A 88 -71.78 10.11 -1.82
CA LEU A 88 -70.60 10.13 -2.69
C LEU A 88 -69.37 10.68 -1.97
N MET A 89 -69.51 11.76 -1.20
CA MET A 89 -68.38 12.34 -0.47
C MET A 89 -67.82 11.35 0.56
N VAL A 90 -68.68 10.69 1.34
CA VAL A 90 -68.25 9.68 2.33
C VAL A 90 -67.48 8.55 1.64
N THR A 91 -68.01 8.03 0.53
CA THR A 91 -67.33 6.99 -0.27
C THR A 91 -65.95 7.43 -0.75
N GLN A 92 -65.83 8.67 -1.23
CA GLN A 92 -64.57 9.21 -1.74
C GLN A 92 -63.55 9.49 -0.63
N ILE A 93 -64.00 9.91 0.56
CA ILE A 93 -63.13 10.06 1.74
C ILE A 93 -62.53 8.71 2.15
N ILE A 94 -63.37 7.67 2.25
CA ILE A 94 -62.90 6.32 2.63
C ILE A 94 -61.92 5.79 1.57
N GLY A 95 -62.24 5.92 0.28
CA GLY A 95 -61.36 5.51 -0.81
C GLY A 95 -60.01 6.25 -0.80
N ALA A 96 -60.04 7.57 -0.56
CA ALA A 96 -58.82 8.36 -0.46
C ALA A 96 -57.96 7.98 0.76
N ALA A 97 -58.59 7.69 1.91
CA ALA A 97 -57.90 7.24 3.10
C ALA A 97 -57.21 5.88 2.88
N ASN A 98 -57.88 4.93 2.23
CA ASN A 98 -57.31 3.62 1.88
C ASN A 98 -56.09 3.78 0.96
N ARG A 99 -56.23 4.56 -0.13
CA ARG A 99 -55.12 4.82 -1.06
C ARG A 99 -53.96 5.57 -0.39
N LEU A 100 -54.24 6.51 0.51
CA LEU A 100 -53.19 7.16 1.31
C LEU A 100 -52.43 6.14 2.18
N GLY A 101 -53.13 5.14 2.72
CA GLY A 101 -52.51 4.01 3.42
C GLY A 101 -51.55 3.23 2.52
N GLU A 102 -51.98 2.87 1.30
CA GLU A 102 -51.15 2.16 0.31
C GLU A 102 -49.90 2.97 -0.07
N LEU A 103 -50.07 4.27 -0.34
CA LEU A 103 -48.97 5.19 -0.66
C LEU A 103 -47.96 5.31 0.49
N ARG A 104 -48.43 5.29 1.75
CA ARG A 104 -47.54 5.26 2.92
C ARG A 104 -46.75 3.96 3.01
N THR A 105 -47.37 2.81 2.71
CA THR A 105 -46.66 1.54 2.68
C THR A 105 -45.55 1.54 1.62
N LEU A 106 -45.84 2.05 0.42
CA LEU A 106 -44.82 2.21 -0.64
C LEU A 106 -43.68 3.14 -0.19
N HIS A 107 -44.01 4.24 0.49
CA HIS A 107 -42.99 5.14 1.03
C HIS A 107 -42.09 4.45 2.05
N LEU A 108 -42.66 3.66 2.96
CA LEU A 108 -41.89 2.91 3.96
C LEU A 108 -40.98 1.87 3.30
N ASP A 109 -41.45 1.18 2.26
CA ASP A 109 -40.61 0.25 1.47
C ASP A 109 -39.43 0.98 0.83
N ALA A 110 -39.67 2.14 0.22
CA ALA A 110 -38.60 2.96 -0.36
C ALA A 110 -37.55 3.40 0.68
N VAL A 111 -37.98 3.79 1.88
CA VAL A 111 -37.08 4.15 2.99
C VAL A 111 -36.22 2.96 3.40
N LEU A 112 -36.82 1.77 3.55
CA LEU A 112 -36.09 0.55 3.89
C LEU A 112 -35.06 0.18 2.82
N ARG A 113 -35.39 0.33 1.53
CA ARG A 113 -34.44 0.09 0.43
C ARG A 113 -33.24 1.05 0.47
N ILE A 114 -33.47 2.35 0.70
CA ILE A 114 -32.38 3.33 0.84
C ILE A 114 -31.46 2.94 2.00
N GLN A 115 -32.04 2.68 3.17
CA GLN A 115 -31.28 2.34 4.37
C GLN A 115 -30.48 1.05 4.16
N GLY A 116 -31.09 0.03 3.56
CA GLY A 116 -30.42 -1.22 3.21
C GLY A 116 -29.26 -1.03 2.23
N ALA A 117 -29.43 -0.19 1.21
CA ALA A 117 -28.37 0.12 0.25
C ALA A 117 -27.17 0.81 0.90
N LEU A 118 -27.43 1.78 1.78
CA LEU A 118 -26.38 2.54 2.47
C LEU A 118 -25.63 1.67 3.50
N ALA A 119 -26.35 0.82 4.23
CA ALA A 119 -25.78 -0.02 5.28
C ALA A 119 -25.08 -1.29 4.77
N ARG A 120 -25.24 -1.65 3.49
CA ARG A 120 -24.63 -2.85 2.92
C ARG A 120 -23.10 -2.74 2.93
N PRO A 121 -22.34 -3.74 3.40
CA PRO A 121 -20.88 -3.81 3.20
C PRO A 121 -20.50 -4.36 1.82
N PRO A 122 -19.29 -4.08 1.29
CA PRO A 122 -18.32 -3.13 1.85
C PRO A 122 -18.75 -1.68 1.55
N SER A 123 -18.64 -0.80 2.53
CA SER A 123 -18.72 0.64 2.33
C SER A 123 -17.48 1.15 1.59
N ALA A 124 -17.53 2.36 1.04
CA ALA A 124 -16.35 2.99 0.44
C ALA A 124 -15.18 3.08 1.43
N VAL A 125 -15.46 3.27 2.71
CA VAL A 125 -14.46 3.27 3.78
C VAL A 125 -13.85 1.87 3.93
N ASP A 126 -14.66 0.82 3.96
CA ASP A 126 -14.17 -0.56 4.07
C ASP A 126 -13.26 -0.95 2.89
N ILE A 127 -13.57 -0.47 1.68
CA ILE A 127 -12.75 -0.70 0.48
C ILE A 127 -11.37 -0.06 0.65
N ILE A 128 -11.32 1.21 1.08
CA ILE A 128 -10.06 1.93 1.32
C ILE A 128 -9.27 1.30 2.47
N GLU A 129 -9.92 0.92 3.56
CA GLU A 129 -9.28 0.24 4.68
C GLU A 129 -8.65 -1.08 4.25
N ARG A 130 -9.32 -1.85 3.40
CA ARG A 130 -8.77 -3.10 2.88
C ARG A 130 -7.56 -2.83 1.98
N MET A 131 -7.64 -1.88 1.05
CA MET A 131 -6.48 -1.50 0.22
C MET A 131 -5.29 -1.11 1.08
N THR A 132 -5.52 -0.33 2.15
CA THR A 132 -4.45 0.08 3.08
C THR A 132 -3.81 -1.12 3.77
N LYS A 133 -4.63 -2.09 4.23
CA LYS A 133 -4.13 -3.34 4.83
C LYS A 133 -3.34 -4.18 3.84
N ASP A 134 -3.77 -4.23 2.58
CA ASP A 134 -3.10 -5.02 1.55
C ASP A 134 -1.78 -4.36 1.11
N LEU A 135 -1.73 -3.03 0.97
CA LEU A 135 -0.48 -2.29 0.76
C LEU A 135 0.52 -2.48 1.89
N LEU A 136 0.06 -2.49 3.15
CA LEU A 136 0.93 -2.74 4.30
C LEU A 136 1.52 -4.17 4.30
N LYS A 137 0.77 -5.16 3.82
CA LYS A 137 1.30 -6.53 3.66
C LYS A 137 2.35 -6.56 2.55
N LEU A 138 2.04 -5.94 1.41
CA LEU A 138 2.96 -5.86 0.27
C LEU A 138 4.26 -5.15 0.64
N SER A 139 4.20 -4.08 1.44
CA SER A 139 5.39 -3.37 1.88
C SER A 139 6.34 -4.26 2.69
N GLY A 140 5.82 -5.22 3.46
CA GLY A 140 6.66 -6.21 4.15
C GLY A 140 7.45 -7.11 3.19
N SER A 141 6.84 -7.51 2.08
CA SER A 141 7.53 -8.27 1.03
C SER A 141 8.57 -7.41 0.30
N TRP A 142 8.24 -6.15 -0.03
CA TRP A 142 9.17 -5.24 -0.68
C TRP A 142 10.38 -4.92 0.20
N GLU A 143 10.16 -4.75 1.50
CA GLU A 143 11.23 -4.56 2.48
C GLU A 143 12.16 -5.78 2.55
N ALA A 144 11.61 -6.99 2.58
CA ALA A 144 12.41 -8.21 2.58
C ALA A 144 13.33 -8.28 1.35
N SER A 145 12.80 -8.00 0.16
CA SER A 145 13.63 -7.93 -1.05
C SER A 145 14.65 -6.79 -1.00
N ALA A 146 14.32 -5.65 -0.39
CA ALA A 146 15.27 -4.54 -0.27
C ALA A 146 16.47 -4.92 0.62
N ARG A 147 16.26 -5.71 1.67
CA ARG A 147 17.36 -6.25 2.49
C ARG A 147 18.28 -7.17 1.71
N GLU A 148 17.76 -7.98 0.78
CA GLU A 148 18.59 -8.82 -0.09
C GLU A 148 19.54 -7.98 -0.97
N ILE A 149 19.13 -6.76 -1.37
CA ILE A 149 20.01 -5.82 -2.08
C ILE A 149 21.14 -5.36 -1.16
N ASP A 150 20.80 -4.94 0.06
CA ASP A 150 21.80 -4.47 1.03
C ASP A 150 22.79 -5.57 1.41
N GLU A 151 22.34 -6.82 1.53
CA GLU A 151 23.20 -8.00 1.74
C GLU A 151 24.15 -8.22 0.55
N SER A 152 23.64 -8.16 -0.69
CA SER A 152 24.46 -8.29 -1.90
C SER A 152 25.51 -7.17 -2.04
N ILE A 153 25.20 -5.97 -1.54
CA ILE A 153 26.17 -4.86 -1.47
C ILE A 153 27.19 -5.09 -0.35
N ALA A 154 26.75 -5.55 0.82
CA ALA A 154 27.63 -5.81 1.96
C ALA A 154 28.69 -6.88 1.62
N ASP A 155 28.34 -7.90 0.83
CA ASP A 155 29.26 -8.92 0.34
C ASP A 155 30.45 -8.36 -0.49
N VAL A 156 30.32 -7.14 -1.01
CA VAL A 156 31.39 -6.46 -1.76
C VAL A 156 32.43 -5.81 -0.83
N VAL A 157 32.04 -5.48 0.39
CA VAL A 157 32.83 -4.66 1.32
C VAL A 157 33.57 -5.58 2.29
N ASP A 158 34.69 -6.17 1.84
CA ASP A 158 35.65 -6.78 2.77
C ASP A 158 36.60 -5.68 3.29
N ALA A 159 36.38 -5.25 4.54
CA ALA A 159 37.20 -4.23 5.18
C ALA A 159 38.51 -4.79 5.77
N ASN A 160 38.74 -6.11 5.69
CA ASN A 160 39.92 -6.72 6.27
C ASN A 160 41.15 -6.51 5.37
N ALA A 161 42.31 -6.42 6.02
CA ALA A 161 43.60 -6.46 5.34
C ALA A 161 43.73 -7.77 4.52
N PRO A 162 44.15 -7.71 3.24
CA PRO A 162 44.40 -8.91 2.44
C PRO A 162 45.44 -9.82 3.12
N ILE A 163 45.22 -11.13 3.10
CA ILE A 163 46.12 -12.08 3.77
C ILE A 163 47.55 -12.00 3.25
N GLU A 164 47.72 -11.73 1.95
CA GLU A 164 49.04 -11.56 1.33
C GLU A 164 49.79 -10.35 1.91
N MET A 165 49.07 -9.30 2.32
CA MET A 165 49.66 -8.13 2.99
C MET A 165 50.09 -8.47 4.42
N ILE A 166 49.25 -9.23 5.15
CA ILE A 166 49.57 -9.71 6.51
C ILE A 166 50.77 -10.66 6.47
N GLU A 167 50.83 -11.55 5.47
CA GLU A 167 51.95 -12.47 5.28
C GLU A 167 53.25 -11.71 4.96
N LEU A 168 53.21 -10.73 4.05
CA LEU A 168 54.36 -9.88 3.74
C LEU A 168 54.85 -9.10 4.98
N GLN A 169 53.93 -8.56 5.77
CA GLN A 169 54.27 -7.90 7.04
C GLN A 169 54.99 -8.86 7.99
N ARG A 170 54.47 -10.08 8.16
CA ARG A 170 55.13 -11.12 8.97
C ARG A 170 56.49 -11.50 8.42
N GLU A 171 56.64 -11.57 7.10
CA GLU A 171 57.90 -11.89 6.43
C GLU A 171 58.96 -10.83 6.73
N LEU A 172 58.61 -9.54 6.55
CA LEU A 172 59.49 -8.40 6.80
C LEU A 172 59.95 -8.33 8.26
N THR A 173 59.06 -8.64 9.21
CA THR A 173 59.37 -8.55 10.64
C THR A 173 60.12 -9.77 11.19
N ASN A 174 59.87 -10.98 10.67
CA ASN A 174 60.33 -12.22 11.31
C ASN A 174 61.46 -12.98 10.59
N ASN A 175 61.85 -12.58 9.36
CA ASN A 175 62.85 -13.32 8.58
C ASN A 175 64.26 -12.71 8.58
N GLY A 176 64.61 -11.89 9.58
CA GLY A 176 65.98 -11.38 9.74
C GLY A 176 66.36 -10.25 8.78
N TYR A 177 65.38 -9.57 8.16
CA TYR A 177 65.64 -8.41 7.30
C TYR A 177 66.23 -7.22 8.07
N ASP A 178 65.97 -7.12 9.38
CA ASP A 178 66.63 -6.20 10.30
C ASP A 178 68.16 -6.41 10.34
N LEU A 179 68.62 -7.68 10.36
CA LEU A 179 70.03 -8.03 10.32
C LEU A 179 70.68 -7.72 8.96
N ILE A 180 69.94 -7.90 7.87
CA ILE A 180 70.40 -7.54 6.52
C ILE A 180 70.53 -6.02 6.41
N LEU A 181 69.56 -5.28 6.94
CA LEU A 181 69.56 -3.82 6.92
C LEU A 181 70.68 -3.22 7.78
N ALA A 182 71.07 -3.87 8.87
CA ALA A 182 72.19 -3.48 9.73
C ALA A 182 73.58 -3.66 9.05
N GLY A 183 73.68 -4.54 8.04
CA GLY A 183 74.90 -4.73 7.26
C GLY A 183 76.09 -5.28 8.08
N ASP A 184 77.23 -4.58 8.01
CA ASP A 184 78.45 -4.92 8.77
C ASP A 184 78.41 -4.40 10.21
N ASP A 185 77.56 -3.40 10.51
CA ASP A 185 77.38 -2.82 11.84
C ASP A 185 76.24 -3.53 12.58
N ARG A 186 76.58 -4.67 13.18
CA ARG A 186 75.61 -5.58 13.84
C ARG A 186 75.52 -5.37 15.34
N ASP A 187 75.81 -4.17 15.80
CA ASP A 187 75.64 -3.84 17.21
C ASP A 187 74.15 -3.98 17.60
N PRO A 188 73.84 -4.50 18.79
CA PRO A 188 72.46 -4.73 19.23
C PRO A 188 71.58 -3.47 19.14
N GLU A 189 72.16 -2.29 19.36
CA GLU A 189 71.46 -1.01 19.25
C GLU A 189 71.11 -0.65 17.80
N ASN A 190 72.00 -0.96 16.84
CA ASN A 190 71.77 -0.70 15.43
C ASN A 190 70.74 -1.68 14.83
N ILE A 191 70.79 -2.95 15.22
CA ILE A 191 69.78 -3.96 14.82
C ILE A 191 68.38 -3.54 15.29
N GLU A 192 68.25 -3.08 16.54
CA GLU A 192 66.95 -2.65 17.07
C GLU A 192 66.46 -1.36 16.38
N LYS A 193 67.35 -0.43 16.03
CA LYS A 193 67.01 0.75 15.20
C LYS A 193 66.52 0.33 13.81
N CYS A 194 67.18 -0.63 13.17
CA CYS A 194 66.75 -1.17 11.88
C CYS A 194 65.40 -1.88 11.96
N ARG A 195 65.16 -2.65 13.02
CA ARG A 195 63.87 -3.31 13.28
C ARG A 195 62.75 -2.31 13.53
N ALA A 196 62.97 -1.31 14.39
CA ALA A 196 62.01 -0.24 14.65
C ALA A 196 61.66 0.52 13.37
N LYS A 197 62.66 0.82 12.53
CA LYS A 197 62.45 1.44 11.22
C LYS A 197 61.59 0.58 10.28
N ILE A 198 61.74 -0.75 10.29
CA ILE A 198 60.89 -1.65 9.49
C ILE A 198 59.43 -1.57 9.98
N ARG A 199 59.19 -1.56 11.30
CA ARG A 199 57.85 -1.45 11.89
C ARG A 199 57.18 -0.11 11.62
N GLU A 200 57.94 0.98 11.75
CA GLU A 200 57.47 2.33 11.45
C GLU A 200 57.05 2.44 9.98
N LEU A 201 57.88 1.96 9.06
CA LEU A 201 57.61 2.04 7.63
C LEU A 201 56.51 1.08 7.15
N SER A 202 56.32 -0.06 7.82
CA SER A 202 55.25 -1.00 7.51
C SER A 202 53.88 -0.59 8.08
N GLY A 203 53.83 0.48 8.89
CA GLY A 203 52.60 0.98 9.50
C GLY A 203 52.08 0.12 10.66
N GLU A 204 52.92 -0.76 11.22
CA GLU A 204 52.53 -1.68 12.31
C GLU A 204 52.17 -0.91 13.60
N GLU A 205 52.71 0.29 13.80
CA GLU A 205 52.43 1.17 14.94
C GLU A 205 51.13 2.00 14.82
N ILE A 206 50.44 1.95 13.67
CA ILE A 206 49.21 2.74 13.43
C ILE A 206 47.95 1.97 13.88
N SER A 207 48.08 0.73 14.37
CA SER A 207 46.95 -0.17 14.66
C SER A 207 46.45 -0.18 16.12
N GLU A 208 46.72 0.88 16.90
CA GLU A 208 46.10 1.11 18.22
C GLU A 208 45.16 2.34 18.19
N ASP A 209 43.99 2.20 17.56
CA ASP A 209 42.76 2.97 17.85
C ASP A 209 41.51 2.23 17.32
#